data_AF-A0A7C5TKZ9-F1
#
_entry.id   AF-A0A7C5TKZ9-F1
#
_cell.length_a   1.000
_cell.length_b   1.000
_cell.length_c   1.000
_cell.angle_alpha   90.00
_cell.angle_beta   90.00
_cell.angle_gamma   90.00
#
_symmetry.space_group_name_H-M   'P 1'
#
loop_
_entity.id
_entity.type
_entity.pdbx_description
1 polymer ?
#
loop_
_entity_poly.entity_id
_entity_poly.type
_entity_poly.pdbx_seq_one_letter_code
_entity_poly.pdbx_strand_id
1 'polypeptide(L)'
;MKVRCCMVKCSRCGFDNPPDMKFCGNCGAKLTVAAVARRFEALASTHMIGSLYLILSAIFNALVKANIIFLSLYIASAILGIYVGYEVYKGKFELHIRILSAIAIALGLISTMILFIIGLGVKGVIGPAWIIFLINAILLWKSR
;
A
#
# COMPACT_ATOMS: atom_id res chain seq x y z
N MET A 1 15.15 5.88 -0.67
CA MET A 1 15.98 6.09 -1.88
C MET A 1 16.70 7.43 -1.73
N LYS A 2 18.04 7.47 -1.67
CA LYS A 2 18.77 8.73 -1.89
C LYS A 2 18.72 8.93 -3.40
N VAL A 3 17.85 9.82 -3.86
CA VAL A 3 17.62 10.08 -5.28
C VAL A 3 18.97 10.40 -5.91
N ARG A 4 19.47 9.49 -6.74
CA ARG A 4 20.69 9.75 -7.51
C ARG A 4 20.35 10.80 -8.56
N CYS A 5 21.24 11.79 -8.65
CA CYS A 5 21.27 12.98 -9.50
C CYS A 5 21.02 12.81 -11.02
N CYS A 6 20.07 11.99 -11.46
CA CYS A 6 19.62 12.05 -12.85
C CYS A 6 18.45 13.02 -12.95
N MET A 7 18.68 14.12 -13.66
CA MET A 7 17.63 15.05 -14.04
C MET A 7 16.54 14.32 -14.85
N VAL A 8 15.29 14.71 -14.63
CA VAL A 8 14.12 14.20 -15.35
C VAL A 8 13.85 15.11 -16.53
N LYS A 9 14.07 14.60 -17.73
CA LYS A 9 13.82 15.32 -18.97
C LYS A 9 12.32 15.43 -19.24
N CYS A 10 11.85 16.64 -19.52
CA CYS A 10 10.45 16.87 -19.88
C CYS A 10 10.14 16.32 -21.27
N SER A 11 9.13 15.45 -21.40
CA SER A 11 8.70 14.91 -22.70
C SER A 11 8.08 15.96 -23.64
N ARG A 12 7.65 17.12 -23.11
CA ARG A 12 7.02 18.20 -23.89
C ARG A 12 8.00 19.24 -24.42
N CYS A 13 9.00 19.63 -23.63
CA CYS A 13 9.93 20.71 -23.99
C CYS A 13 11.41 20.35 -23.88
N GLY A 14 11.74 19.14 -23.45
CA GLY A 14 13.13 18.67 -23.32
C GLY A 14 13.92 19.27 -22.15
N PHE A 15 13.33 20.15 -21.34
CA PHE A 15 14.00 20.75 -20.18
C PHE A 15 14.35 19.70 -19.11
N ASP A 16 15.54 19.81 -18.54
CA ASP A 16 16.02 18.94 -17.48
C ASP A 16 15.55 19.45 -16.12
N ASN A 17 14.72 18.64 -15.44
CA ASN A 17 14.13 19.00 -14.15
C ASN A 17 14.80 18.22 -13.01
N PRO A 18 14.85 18.77 -11.79
CA PRO A 18 15.12 17.97 -10.61
C PRO A 18 14.14 16.78 -10.51
N PRO A 19 14.58 15.62 -10.03
CA PRO A 19 13.77 14.40 -9.98
C PRO A 19 12.51 14.51 -9.12
N ASP A 20 12.51 15.44 -8.15
CA ASP A 20 11.43 15.62 -7.19
C ASP A 20 10.33 16.56 -7.71
N MET A 21 10.53 17.18 -8.89
CA MET A 21 9.54 18.08 -9.48
C MET A 21 8.32 17.32 -10.00
N LYS A 22 7.12 17.85 -9.68
CA LYS A 22 5.83 17.30 -10.16
C LYS A 22 5.47 17.81 -11.56
N PHE A 23 5.92 19.02 -11.88
CA PHE A 23 5.68 19.73 -13.13
C PHE A 23 7.00 20.27 -13.66
N CYS A 24 7.11 20.42 -14.97
CA CYS A 24 8.29 20.98 -15.61
C CYS A 24 8.44 22.46 -15.24
N GLY A 25 9.63 22.85 -14.77
CA GLY A 25 9.95 24.24 -14.41
C GLY A 25 9.96 25.22 -15.59
N ASN A 26 10.00 24.72 -16.83
CA ASN A 26 9.99 25.55 -18.04
C ASN A 26 8.60 25.68 -18.69
N CYS A 27 7.90 24.55 -18.90
CA CYS A 27 6.63 24.54 -19.66
C CYS A 27 5.39 24.12 -18.85
N GLY A 28 5.53 23.83 -17.55
CA GLY A 28 4.42 23.42 -16.68
C GLY A 28 3.85 22.02 -16.94
N ALA A 29 4.38 21.26 -17.91
CA ALA A 29 3.92 19.90 -18.20
C ALA A 29 4.16 18.96 -17.01
N LYS A 30 3.20 18.08 -16.72
CA LYS A 30 3.33 17.08 -15.65
C LYS A 30 4.40 16.04 -16.00
N LEU A 31 5.32 15.77 -15.07
CA LEU A 31 6.39 14.81 -15.27
C LEU A 31 5.89 13.39 -14.95
N THR A 32 5.89 12.50 -15.95
CA THR A 32 5.36 11.14 -15.85
C THR A 32 6.22 10.24 -14.96
N VAL A 33 7.55 10.37 -15.05
CA VAL A 33 8.51 9.60 -14.23
C VAL A 33 8.27 9.85 -12.73
N ALA A 34 8.09 11.11 -12.34
CA ALA A 34 7.77 11.49 -10.96
C ALA A 34 6.39 10.96 -10.51
N ALA A 35 5.44 10.75 -11.41
CA ALA A 35 4.13 10.18 -11.08
C ALA A 35 4.21 8.65 -10.86
N VAL A 36 5.05 7.95 -11.62
CA VAL A 36 5.26 6.50 -11.48
C VAL A 36 6.00 6.18 -10.17
N ALA A 37 7.09 6.89 -9.87
CA ALA A 37 7.86 6.70 -8.63
C ALA A 37 6.98 6.89 -7.37
N ARG A 38 6.22 7.98 -7.33
CA ARG A 38 5.27 8.27 -6.22
C ARG A 38 4.20 7.20 -6.05
N ARG A 39 3.80 6.52 -7.13
CA ARG A 39 2.80 5.44 -7.03
C ARG A 39 3.37 4.22 -6.32
N PHE A 40 4.63 3.87 -6.59
CA PHE A 40 5.30 2.79 -5.86
C PHE A 40 5.56 3.15 -4.40
N GLU A 41 5.95 4.40 -4.11
CA GLU A 41 6.06 4.90 -2.74
C GLU A 41 4.71 4.83 -2.02
N ALA A 42 3.63 5.28 -2.65
CA ALA A 42 2.28 5.20 -2.09
C ALA A 42 1.85 3.75 -1.83
N LEU A 43 2.15 2.83 -2.75
CA LEU A 43 1.88 1.40 -2.58
C LEU A 43 2.66 0.82 -1.38
N ALA A 44 3.95 1.16 -1.25
CA ALA A 44 4.77 0.74 -0.13
C ALA A 44 4.26 1.29 1.21
N SER A 45 3.97 2.60 1.28
CA SER A 45 3.46 3.23 2.48
C SER A 45 2.11 2.65 2.90
N THR A 46 1.21 2.41 1.96
CA THR A 46 -0.14 1.89 2.27
C THR A 46 -0.09 0.43 2.71
N HIS A 47 0.86 -0.38 2.21
CA HIS A 47 1.15 -1.70 2.77
C HIS A 47 1.67 -1.63 4.21
N MET A 48 2.63 -0.74 4.50
CA MET A 48 3.15 -0.56 5.86
C MET A 48 2.05 -0.10 6.83
N ILE A 49 1.21 0.85 6.41
CA ILE A 49 0.09 1.36 7.20
C ILE A 49 -0.94 0.24 7.46
N GLY A 50 -1.29 -0.54 6.42
CA GLY A 50 -2.19 -1.68 6.55
C GLY A 50 -1.68 -2.72 7.52
N SER A 51 -0.39 -3.10 7.42
CA SER A 51 0.23 -4.04 8.35
C SER A 51 0.27 -3.52 9.79
N LEU A 52 0.61 -2.24 9.99
CA LEU A 52 0.59 -1.62 11.31
C LEU A 52 -0.81 -1.65 11.91
N TYR A 53 -1.83 -1.31 11.13
CA TYR A 53 -3.22 -1.39 11.55
C TYR A 53 -3.60 -2.82 11.99
N LEU A 54 -3.25 -3.84 11.18
CA LEU A 54 -3.55 -5.24 11.52
C LEU A 54 -2.84 -5.68 12.81
N ILE A 55 -1.58 -5.28 13.02
CA ILE A 55 -0.84 -5.61 14.24
C ILE A 55 -1.50 -4.96 15.46
N LEU A 56 -1.80 -3.66 15.38
CA LEU A 56 -2.48 -2.96 16.48
C LEU A 56 -3.85 -3.58 16.76
N SER A 57 -4.61 -3.92 15.72
CA SER A 57 -5.90 -4.60 15.88
C SER A 57 -5.73 -5.98 16.51
N ALA A 58 -4.72 -6.77 16.14
CA ALA A 58 -4.47 -8.07 16.76
C ALA A 58 -4.12 -7.95 18.27
N ILE A 59 -3.48 -6.86 18.68
CA ILE A 59 -3.12 -6.61 20.09
C ILE A 59 -4.35 -6.18 20.90
N PHE A 60 -5.09 -5.20 20.41
CA PHE A 60 -6.13 -4.52 21.19
C PHE A 60 -7.54 -5.10 20.98
N ASN A 61 -7.83 -5.73 19.85
CA ASN A 61 -9.17 -6.20 19.55
C ASN A 61 -9.43 -7.60 20.12
N ALA A 62 -10.30 -7.67 21.13
CA ALA A 62 -10.68 -8.92 21.77
C ALA A 62 -11.32 -9.94 20.80
N LEU A 63 -12.08 -9.50 19.79
CA LEU A 63 -12.70 -10.38 18.80
C LEU A 63 -11.66 -11.10 17.93
N VAL A 64 -10.61 -10.36 17.55
CA VAL A 64 -9.49 -10.92 16.77
C VAL A 64 -8.72 -11.95 17.61
N LYS A 65 -8.49 -11.66 18.90
CA LYS A 65 -7.80 -12.59 19.81
C LYS A 65 -8.62 -13.82 20.16
N ALA A 66 -9.94 -13.69 20.26
CA ALA A 66 -10.83 -14.79 20.59
C ALA A 66 -10.91 -15.85 19.47
N ASN A 67 -10.61 -15.48 18.23
CA ASN A 67 -10.74 -16.35 17.08
C ASN A 67 -9.39 -16.60 16.41
N ILE A 68 -8.86 -17.82 16.58
CA ILE A 68 -7.55 -18.24 16.04
C ILE A 68 -7.46 -18.02 14.53
N ILE A 69 -8.55 -18.25 13.79
CA ILE A 69 -8.60 -18.03 12.34
C ILE A 69 -8.42 -16.55 11.99
N PHE A 70 -9.03 -15.62 12.72
CA PHE A 70 -8.83 -14.19 12.48
C PHE A 70 -7.42 -13.77 12.83
N LEU A 71 -6.91 -14.23 13.97
CA LEU A 71 -5.55 -13.94 14.40
C LEU A 71 -4.52 -14.40 13.35
N SER A 72 -4.66 -15.62 12.82
CA SER A 72 -3.74 -16.14 11.81
C SER A 72 -3.79 -15.37 10.49
N LEU A 73 -5.00 -14.99 10.02
CA LEU A 73 -5.17 -14.17 8.83
C LEU A 73 -4.56 -12.76 8.99
N TYR A 74 -4.75 -12.13 10.16
CA TYR A 74 -4.18 -10.81 10.47
C TYR A 74 -2.66 -10.86 10.50
N ILE A 75 -2.08 -11.85 11.17
CA ILE A 75 -0.62 -12.01 11.26
C ILE A 75 -0.03 -12.30 9.88
N ALA A 76 -0.63 -13.22 9.11
CA ALA A 76 -0.15 -13.56 7.77
C ALA A 76 -0.19 -12.35 6.82
N SER A 77 -1.31 -11.61 6.79
CA SER A 77 -1.43 -10.40 5.98
C SER A 77 -0.47 -9.30 6.45
N ALA A 78 -0.30 -9.09 7.76
CA ALA A 78 0.61 -8.09 8.29
C ALA A 78 2.08 -8.38 7.91
N ILE A 79 2.54 -9.62 8.06
CA ILE A 79 3.90 -10.03 7.71
C ILE A 79 4.14 -9.85 6.21
N LEU A 80 3.22 -10.35 5.38
CA LEU A 80 3.32 -10.21 3.94
C LEU A 80 3.31 -8.74 3.50
N GLY A 81 2.44 -7.91 4.09
CA GLY A 81 2.38 -6.48 3.82
C GLY A 81 3.65 -5.74 4.20
N ILE A 82 4.30 -6.08 5.33
CA ILE A 82 5.60 -5.50 5.71
C ILE A 82 6.67 -5.91 4.70
N TYR A 83 6.76 -7.20 4.37
CA TYR A 83 7.74 -7.73 3.42
C TYR A 83 7.59 -7.08 2.04
N VAL A 84 6.37 -7.07 1.50
CA VAL A 84 6.05 -6.45 0.21
C VAL A 84 6.34 -4.96 0.25
N GLY A 85 5.85 -4.25 1.28
CA GLY A 85 6.08 -2.82 1.43
C GLY A 85 7.57 -2.46 1.46
N TYR A 86 8.39 -3.28 2.11
CA TYR A 86 9.84 -3.12 2.16
C TYR A 86 10.52 -3.36 0.81
N GLU A 87 10.17 -4.43 0.09
CA GLU A 87 10.75 -4.72 -1.24
C GLU A 87 10.34 -3.68 -2.28
N VAL A 88 9.07 -3.25 -2.26
CA VAL A 88 8.57 -2.15 -3.12
C VAL A 88 9.30 -0.85 -2.78
N TYR A 89 9.52 -0.54 -1.50
CA TYR A 89 10.28 0.64 -1.07
C TYR A 89 11.75 0.60 -1.53
N LYS A 90 12.35 -0.59 -1.62
CA LYS A 90 13.69 -0.79 -2.21
C LYS A 90 13.72 -0.66 -3.74
N GLY A 91 12.57 -0.48 -4.40
CA GLY A 91 12.45 -0.39 -5.84
C GLY A 91 12.43 -1.74 -6.55
N LYS A 92 12.20 -2.84 -5.82
CA LYS A 92 12.05 -4.18 -6.41
C LYS A 92 10.57 -4.46 -6.63
N PHE A 93 10.17 -4.63 -7.89
CA PHE A 93 8.78 -4.90 -8.26
C PHE A 93 8.67 -6.04 -9.27
N GLU A 94 9.11 -7.23 -8.85
CA GLU A 94 9.06 -8.45 -9.66
C GLU A 94 7.71 -9.17 -9.54
N LEU A 95 7.48 -10.17 -10.41
CA LEU A 95 6.25 -10.97 -10.44
C LEU A 95 5.92 -11.57 -9.07
N HIS A 96 6.91 -12.11 -8.36
CA HIS A 96 6.70 -12.71 -7.04
C HIS A 96 6.21 -11.69 -6.02
N ILE A 97 6.78 -10.48 -5.99
CA ILE A 97 6.34 -9.39 -5.11
C ILE A 97 4.91 -8.95 -5.45
N ARG A 98 4.55 -8.94 -6.73
CA ARG A 98 3.19 -8.62 -7.18
C ARG A 98 2.17 -9.66 -6.74
N ILE A 99 2.50 -10.95 -6.82
CA ILE A 99 1.66 -12.05 -6.33
C ILE A 99 1.51 -11.96 -4.81
N LEU A 100 2.62 -11.81 -4.07
CA LEU A 100 2.58 -11.66 -2.60
C LEU A 100 1.78 -10.42 -2.19
N SER A 101 1.90 -9.31 -2.92
CA SER A 101 1.10 -8.11 -2.70
C SER A 101 -0.40 -8.40 -2.85
N ALA A 102 -0.80 -9.14 -3.89
CA ALA A 102 -2.19 -9.51 -4.11
C ALA A 102 -2.72 -10.43 -3.00
N ILE A 103 -1.91 -11.39 -2.56
CA ILE A 103 -2.25 -12.29 -1.44
C ILE A 103 -2.42 -11.49 -0.15
N ALA A 104 -1.46 -10.62 0.20
CA ALA A 104 -1.52 -9.78 1.39
C ALA A 104 -2.80 -8.93 1.42
N ILE A 105 -3.13 -8.32 0.28
CA ILE A 105 -4.35 -7.51 0.10
C ILE A 105 -5.60 -8.35 0.26
N ALA A 106 -5.68 -9.52 -0.37
CA ALA A 106 -6.86 -10.39 -0.27
C ALA A 106 -7.10 -10.86 1.17
N LEU A 107 -6.04 -11.33 1.86
CA LEU A 107 -6.12 -11.75 3.26
C LEU A 107 -6.56 -10.59 4.17
N GLY A 108 -5.96 -9.41 3.99
CA GLY A 108 -6.29 -8.22 4.79
C GLY A 108 -7.72 -7.71 4.52
N LEU A 109 -8.13 -7.67 3.26
CA LEU A 109 -9.47 -7.27 2.84
C LEU A 109 -10.54 -8.19 3.41
N ILE A 110 -10.40 -9.51 3.20
CA ILE A 110 -11.39 -10.51 3.65
C ILE A 110 -11.52 -10.45 5.18
N SER A 111 -10.39 -10.48 5.89
CA SER A 111 -10.38 -10.54 7.35
C SER A 111 -10.93 -9.26 8.01
N THR A 112 -10.62 -8.08 7.49
CA THR A 112 -11.15 -6.80 8.00
C THR A 112 -12.59 -6.56 7.58
N MET A 113 -13.01 -7.02 6.40
CA MET A 113 -14.41 -6.92 5.94
C MET A 113 -15.34 -7.76 6.81
N ILE A 114 -14.97 -9.01 7.12
CA ILE A 114 -15.79 -9.86 7.99
C ILE A 114 -15.88 -9.27 9.41
N LEU A 115 -14.74 -8.79 9.95
CA LEU A 115 -14.73 -8.14 11.26
C LEU A 115 -15.65 -6.91 11.30
N PHE A 116 -15.65 -6.10 10.24
CA PHE A 116 -16.55 -4.95 10.10
C PHE A 116 -18.03 -5.37 10.12
N ILE A 117 -18.39 -6.42 9.38
CA ILE A 117 -19.77 -6.95 9.35
C ILE A 117 -20.20 -7.44 10.74
N ILE A 118 -19.35 -8.17 11.45
CA ILE A 118 -19.62 -8.58 12.84
C ILE A 118 -19.79 -7.35 13.74
N GLY A 119 -18.92 -6.34 13.58
CA GLY A 119 -18.96 -5.09 14.32
C GLY A 119 -20.26 -4.30 14.12
N LEU A 120 -20.86 -4.32 12.92
CA LEU A 120 -22.18 -3.71 12.67
C LEU A 120 -23.28 -4.36 13.53
N GLY A 121 -23.19 -5.66 13.79
CA GLY A 121 -24.10 -6.37 14.70
C GLY A 121 -23.93 -5.99 16.18
N VAL A 122 -22.78 -5.42 16.56
CA VAL A 122 -22.45 -5.02 17.94
C VAL A 122 -22.34 -3.49 18.03
N LYS A 123 -23.43 -2.79 17.66
CA LYS A 123 -23.57 -1.32 17.70
C LYS A 123 -22.57 -0.53 16.83
N GLY A 124 -21.92 -1.16 15.84
CA GLY A 124 -21.08 -0.47 14.86
C GLY A 124 -19.75 0.06 15.42
N VAL A 125 -19.19 -0.56 16.46
CA VAL A 125 -17.95 -0.11 17.12
C VAL A 125 -16.71 -0.24 16.22
N ILE A 126 -16.77 -1.07 15.17
CA ILE A 126 -15.63 -1.37 14.29
C ILE A 126 -15.76 -0.58 12.99
N GLY A 127 -14.74 0.23 12.68
CA GLY A 127 -14.68 1.00 11.44
C GLY A 127 -14.32 0.19 10.18
N PRO A 128 -14.54 0.73 8.97
CA PRO A 128 -14.35 0.04 7.69
C PRO A 128 -12.87 -0.01 7.26
N ALA A 129 -12.03 -0.71 8.02
CA ALA A 129 -10.58 -0.76 7.75
C ALA A 129 -10.22 -1.49 6.44
N TRP A 130 -11.15 -2.29 5.88
CA TRP A 130 -11.01 -2.91 4.57
C TRP A 130 -10.76 -1.89 3.44
N ILE A 131 -11.10 -0.61 3.65
CA ILE A 131 -10.80 0.49 2.71
C ILE A 131 -9.29 0.62 2.44
N ILE A 132 -8.42 0.39 3.43
CA ILE A 132 -6.96 0.46 3.26
C ILE A 132 -6.51 -0.55 2.21
N PHE A 133 -7.06 -1.77 2.27
CA PHE A 133 -6.74 -2.84 1.33
C PHE A 133 -7.35 -2.61 -0.05
N LEU A 134 -8.50 -1.94 -0.13
CA LEU A 134 -9.07 -1.51 -1.41
C LEU A 134 -8.19 -0.45 -2.09
N ILE A 135 -7.68 0.53 -1.34
CA ILE A 135 -6.72 1.51 -1.86
C ILE A 135 -5.46 0.81 -2.36
N ASN A 136 -4.92 -0.14 -1.58
CA ASN A 136 -3.78 -0.97 -2.00
C ASN A 136 -4.06 -1.72 -3.30
N ALA A 137 -5.25 -2.30 -3.46
CA ALA A 137 -5.65 -3.01 -4.68
C ALA A 137 -5.64 -2.09 -5.90
N ILE A 138 -6.17 -0.87 -5.76
CA ILE A 138 -6.18 0.14 -6.83
C ILE A 138 -4.75 0.57 -7.19
N LEU A 139 -3.90 0.83 -6.19
CA LEU A 139 -2.51 1.19 -6.40
C LEU A 139 -1.74 0.07 -7.10
N LEU A 140 -1.93 -1.17 -6.67
CA LEU A 140 -1.33 -2.36 -7.29
C LEU A 140 -1.79 -2.54 -8.74
N TRP A 141 -3.08 -2.35 -9.02
CA TRP A 141 -3.63 -2.43 -10.38
C TRP A 141 -3.06 -1.34 -11.30
N LYS A 142 -2.90 -0.12 -10.79
CA LYS A 142 -2.31 0.96 -11.57
C LYS A 142 -0.82 0.73 -11.80
N SER A 143 -0.12 0.02 -10.91
CA SER A 143 1.31 -0.30 -11.01
C SER A 143 1.66 -1.48 -11.92
N ARG A 144 0.71 -1.94 -12.75
CA ARG A 144 1.00 -2.90 -13.83
C ARG A 144 1.77 -2.29 -14.98
#